data_AF-A0A8R2JLD3-F1
#
_entry.id   AF-A0A8R2JLD3-F1
#
_cell.length_a   1.000
_cell.length_b   1.000
_cell.length_c   1.000
_cell.angle_alpha   90.00
_cell.angle_beta   90.00
_cell.angle_gamma   90.00
#
_symmetry.space_group_name_H-M   'P 1'
#
loop_
_entity.id
_entity.type
_entity.pdbx_description
1 polymer ?
#
loop_
_entity_poly.entity_id
_entity_poly.type
_entity_poly.pdbx_seq_one_letter_code
_entity_poly.pdbx_strand_id
1 'polypeptide(L)'
;MVKNATLGVNSAQQIVGEVTQNLNDAVLAQLPKLNTLKRKLRRVKERATWHPPCPTSIRDLIIPDQYMCLSGGSQFLLHDSGVHDDERFIIVGSMTGLRALSMSTRWHADGTFKTTPLIFKQLYSIHAEIGNNSLVAGAFILRTRMTEEDNIFNRC
;
A
#
# COMPACT_ATOMS: atom_id res chain seq x y z
N MET A 1 15.67 27.54 -7.43
CA MET A 1 16.28 26.21 -7.21
C MET A 1 15.27 25.05 -7.04
N VAL A 2 13.97 25.19 -7.37
CA VAL A 2 12.97 24.11 -7.16
C VAL A 2 12.64 23.32 -8.44
N LYS A 3 13.14 23.73 -9.62
CA LYS A 3 12.72 23.14 -10.89
C LYS A 3 13.31 21.76 -11.24
N ASN A 4 14.42 21.35 -10.61
CA ASN A 4 15.11 20.08 -10.96
C ASN A 4 14.72 18.87 -10.08
N ALA A 5 14.01 19.08 -8.97
CA ALA A 5 13.70 18.00 -8.02
C ALA A 5 12.49 17.15 -8.44
N THR A 6 11.69 17.64 -9.38
CA THR A 6 10.33 17.15 -9.61
C THR A 6 10.26 15.98 -10.62
N LEU A 7 11.28 15.79 -11.47
CA LEU A 7 11.25 14.83 -12.58
C LEU A 7 12.51 13.93 -12.71
N GLY A 8 13.47 14.03 -11.80
CA GLY A 8 14.74 13.30 -11.90
C GLY A 8 14.69 11.84 -11.42
N VAL A 9 15.39 10.96 -12.15
CA VAL A 9 15.63 9.52 -11.84
C VAL A 9 16.37 9.33 -10.50
N ASN A 10 17.02 10.38 -10.00
CA ASN A 10 17.86 10.33 -8.80
C ASN A 10 17.04 10.16 -7.51
N SER A 11 17.48 9.27 -6.64
CA SER A 11 16.91 9.07 -5.29
C SER A 11 17.10 10.31 -4.41
N ALA A 12 16.27 10.47 -3.38
CA ALA A 12 16.41 11.57 -2.41
C ALA A 12 17.80 11.58 -1.74
N GLN A 13 18.46 10.43 -1.67
CA GLN A 13 19.79 10.28 -1.11
C GLN A 13 20.89 10.79 -2.05
N GLN A 14 20.76 10.54 -3.35
CA GLN A 14 21.65 11.09 -4.38
C GLN A 14 21.53 12.62 -4.47
N ILE A 15 20.30 13.15 -4.43
CA ILE A 15 20.05 14.60 -4.47
C ILE A 15 20.65 15.30 -3.26
N VAL A 16 20.47 14.74 -2.05
CA VAL A 16 21.06 15.33 -0.84
C VAL A 16 22.58 15.25 -0.89
N GLY A 17 23.15 14.12 -1.33
CA GLY A 17 24.60 13.96 -1.45
C GLY A 17 25.24 14.99 -2.37
N GLU A 18 24.70 15.15 -3.58
CA GLU A 18 25.17 16.11 -4.59
C GLU A 18 25.08 17.57 -4.07
N VAL A 19 23.98 17.92 -3.40
CA VAL A 19 23.83 19.28 -2.86
C VAL A 19 24.79 19.51 -1.69
N THR A 20 24.97 18.53 -0.79
CA THR A 20 25.88 18.69 0.36
C THR A 20 27.35 18.80 -0.03
N GLN A 21 27.77 18.17 -1.14
CA GLN A 21 29.15 18.29 -1.63
C GLN A 21 29.48 19.68 -2.17
N ASN A 22 28.47 20.48 -2.50
CA ASN A 22 28.62 21.81 -3.10
C ASN A 22 28.35 22.96 -2.11
N LEU A 23 28.18 22.67 -0.81
CA LEU A 23 27.90 23.66 0.24
C LEU A 23 29.11 23.86 1.16
N ASN A 24 29.25 25.07 1.70
CA ASN A 24 30.28 25.36 2.69
C ASN A 24 29.89 24.84 4.09
N ASP A 25 30.88 24.62 4.95
CA ASP A 25 30.70 24.03 6.27
C ASP A 25 29.77 24.84 7.19
N ALA A 26 29.81 26.17 7.08
CA ALA A 26 28.94 27.06 7.85
C ALA A 26 27.45 26.88 7.50
N VAL A 27 27.14 26.63 6.22
CA VAL A 27 25.78 26.35 5.77
C VAL A 27 25.38 24.91 6.11
N LEU A 28 26.29 23.94 6.02
CA LEU A 28 26.05 22.55 6.44
C LEU A 28 25.67 22.46 7.92
N ALA A 29 26.29 23.27 8.78
CA ALA A 29 25.99 23.32 10.21
C ALA A 29 24.58 23.85 10.53
N GLN A 30 24.00 24.66 9.64
CA GLN A 30 22.63 25.20 9.80
C GLN A 30 21.56 24.32 9.14
N LEU A 31 21.96 23.29 8.38
CA LEU A 31 21.00 22.41 7.73
C LEU A 31 20.22 21.58 8.76
N PRO A 32 18.92 21.33 8.50
CA PRO A 32 18.20 20.29 9.22
C PRO A 32 18.91 18.94 9.06
N LYS A 33 18.76 18.06 10.04
CA LYS A 33 19.30 16.68 9.99
C LYS A 33 19.06 16.04 8.62
N LEU A 34 20.07 15.36 8.08
CA LEU A 34 20.04 14.73 6.76
C LEU A 34 18.79 13.86 6.53
N ASN A 35 18.37 13.12 7.55
CA ASN A 35 17.17 12.29 7.50
C ASN A 35 15.88 13.11 7.33
N THR A 36 15.82 14.30 7.92
CA THR A 36 14.70 15.25 7.75
C THR A 36 14.64 15.77 6.33
N LEU A 37 15.79 16.10 5.73
CA LEU A 37 15.89 16.55 4.33
C LEU A 37 15.48 15.43 3.36
N LYS A 38 16.02 14.22 3.53
CA LYS A 38 15.64 13.04 2.75
C LYS A 38 14.13 12.77 2.83
N ARG A 39 13.55 12.84 4.04
CA ARG A 39 12.10 12.66 4.25
C ARG A 39 11.28 13.74 3.54
N LYS A 40 11.71 15.01 3.59
CA LYS A 40 11.02 16.12 2.94
C LYS A 40 11.08 15.99 1.41
N LEU A 41 12.25 15.66 0.87
CA LEU A 41 12.44 15.39 -0.57
C LEU A 41 11.60 14.21 -1.03
N ARG A 42 11.58 13.10 -0.28
CA ARG A 42 10.75 11.95 -0.59
C ARG A 42 9.27 12.33 -0.65
N ARG A 43 8.75 13.06 0.34
CA ARG A 43 7.36 13.57 0.34
C ARG A 43 7.05 14.48 -0.84
N VAL A 44 8.00 15.32 -1.25
CA VAL A 44 7.83 16.20 -2.43
C VAL A 44 7.80 15.36 -3.71
N LYS A 45 8.68 14.36 -3.85
CA LYS A 45 8.66 13.43 -4.99
C LYS A 45 7.39 12.57 -5.01
N GLU A 46 6.96 12.05 -3.87
CA GLU A 46 5.68 11.32 -3.70
C GLU A 46 4.46 12.18 -4.06
N ARG A 47 4.52 13.50 -3.85
CA ARG A 47 3.48 14.45 -4.30
C ARG A 47 3.61 14.85 -5.77
N ALA A 48 4.80 14.73 -6.34
CA ALA A 48 5.10 15.05 -7.73
C ALA A 48 4.81 13.86 -8.67
N THR A 49 4.88 12.64 -8.15
CA THR A 49 4.32 11.47 -8.82
C THR A 49 2.79 11.55 -8.75
N TRP A 50 2.13 11.38 -9.90
CA TRP A 50 0.68 11.48 -10.05
C TRP A 50 -0.02 10.30 -9.34
N HIS A 51 -0.08 10.37 -8.01
CA HIS A 51 -0.94 9.52 -7.22
C HIS A 51 -2.27 10.24 -7.01
N PRO A 52 -3.41 9.55 -7.18
CA PRO A 52 -4.69 10.12 -6.78
C PRO A 52 -4.63 10.60 -5.33
N PRO A 53 -5.30 11.70 -4.98
CA PRO A 53 -5.43 12.10 -3.59
C PRO A 53 -6.04 10.94 -2.78
N CYS A 54 -5.61 10.80 -1.53
CA CYS A 54 -6.16 9.77 -0.65
C CYS A 54 -7.68 10.00 -0.51
N PRO A 55 -8.53 9.03 -0.85
CA PRO A 55 -9.97 9.19 -0.76
C PRO A 55 -10.40 9.39 0.71
N THR A 56 -11.34 10.29 0.91
CA THR A 56 -11.92 10.58 2.24
C THR A 56 -13.20 9.80 2.53
N SER A 57 -13.84 9.25 1.47
CA SER A 57 -15.01 8.39 1.55
C SER A 57 -14.81 7.15 0.67
N ILE A 58 -15.46 6.05 1.02
CA ILE A 58 -15.45 4.83 0.20
C ILE A 58 -16.05 5.06 -1.20
N ARG A 59 -17.05 5.95 -1.30
CA ARG A 59 -17.71 6.28 -2.58
C ARG A 59 -16.78 7.04 -3.53
N ASP A 60 -15.78 7.73 -2.97
CA ASP A 60 -14.79 8.51 -3.74
C ASP A 60 -13.59 7.66 -4.15
N LEU A 61 -13.48 6.41 -3.67
CA LEU A 61 -12.40 5.52 -4.04
C LEU A 61 -12.59 5.03 -5.49
N ILE A 62 -11.84 5.65 -6.39
CA ILE A 62 -11.65 5.15 -7.75
C ILE A 62 -10.32 4.40 -7.76
N ILE A 63 -10.30 3.18 -8.31
CA ILE A 63 -9.07 2.39 -8.48
C ILE A 63 -8.59 2.60 -9.92
N PRO A 64 -7.50 3.35 -10.16
CA PRO A 64 -6.95 3.49 -11.50
C PRO A 64 -6.50 2.15 -12.10
N ASP A 65 -6.58 2.04 -13.42
CA ASP A 65 -6.21 0.85 -14.20
C ASP A 65 -4.79 0.36 -13.88
N GLN A 66 -3.86 1.27 -13.59
CA GLN A 66 -2.47 0.94 -13.23
C GLN A 66 -2.34 0.10 -11.94
N TYR A 67 -3.38 0.03 -11.10
CA TYR A 67 -3.42 -0.81 -9.90
C TYR A 67 -4.26 -2.08 -10.08
N MET A 68 -4.90 -2.26 -11.24
CA MET A 68 -5.67 -3.47 -11.53
C MET A 68 -4.76 -4.65 -11.86
N CYS A 69 -3.52 -4.39 -12.29
CA CYS A 69 -2.53 -5.40 -12.65
C CYS A 69 -1.20 -5.19 -11.90
N LEU A 70 -0.47 -6.29 -11.71
CA LEU A 70 0.93 -6.26 -11.28
C LEU A 70 1.85 -5.74 -12.40
N SER A 71 3.10 -5.44 -12.07
CA SER A 71 4.11 -4.94 -13.04
C SER A 71 4.33 -5.85 -14.26
N GLY A 72 4.02 -7.14 -14.15
CA GLY A 72 4.06 -8.11 -15.26
C GLY A 72 2.78 -8.21 -16.08
N GLY A 73 1.78 -7.35 -15.85
CA GLY A 73 0.48 -7.38 -16.54
C GLY A 73 -0.52 -8.40 -15.99
N SER A 74 -0.11 -9.24 -15.04
CA SER A 74 -1.01 -10.19 -14.37
C SER A 74 -2.07 -9.46 -13.55
N GLN A 75 -3.33 -9.87 -13.69
CA GLN A 75 -4.46 -9.34 -12.91
C GLN A 75 -4.18 -9.43 -11.41
N PHE A 76 -4.47 -8.34 -10.71
CA PHE A 76 -4.32 -8.19 -9.26
C PHE A 76 -5.62 -7.81 -8.58
N LEU A 77 -6.39 -6.89 -9.16
CA LEU A 77 -7.75 -6.61 -8.72
C LEU A 77 -8.65 -7.74 -9.21
N LEU A 78 -9.12 -8.57 -8.28
CA LEU A 78 -9.95 -9.73 -8.56
C LEU A 78 -11.43 -9.35 -8.60
N HIS A 79 -11.85 -8.49 -7.67
CA HIS A 79 -13.23 -8.03 -7.62
C HIS A 79 -13.33 -6.68 -6.92
N ASP A 80 -14.26 -5.86 -7.38
CA ASP A 80 -14.73 -4.65 -6.72
C ASP A 80 -16.25 -4.60 -6.86
N SER A 81 -16.94 -4.59 -5.74
CA SER A 81 -18.41 -4.49 -5.68
C SER A 81 -18.93 -3.12 -6.17
N GLY A 82 -18.06 -2.12 -6.22
CA GLY A 82 -18.30 -0.84 -6.86
C GLY A 82 -18.86 0.24 -5.94
N VAL A 83 -18.91 1.46 -6.46
CA VAL A 83 -19.25 2.69 -5.70
C VAL A 83 -20.71 2.78 -5.24
N HIS A 84 -21.57 1.94 -5.81
CA HIS A 84 -23.00 1.88 -5.47
C HIS A 84 -23.31 0.88 -4.36
N ASP A 85 -22.30 0.13 -3.89
CA ASP A 85 -22.42 -0.75 -2.75
C ASP A 85 -22.11 0.03 -1.46
N ASP A 86 -23.10 0.17 -0.57
CA ASP A 86 -22.92 0.80 0.74
C ASP A 86 -22.01 -0.03 1.66
N GLU A 87 -21.87 -1.33 1.38
CA GLU A 87 -20.96 -2.26 2.05
C GLU A 87 -19.80 -2.67 1.14
N ARG A 88 -19.39 -1.77 0.23
CA ARG A 88 -18.35 -2.03 -0.77
C ARG A 88 -17.17 -2.78 -0.16
N PHE A 89 -16.85 -3.90 -0.80
CA PHE A 89 -15.68 -4.70 -0.57
C PHE A 89 -14.87 -4.87 -1.85
N ILE A 90 -13.56 -4.98 -1.67
CA ILE A 90 -12.59 -5.19 -2.75
C ILE A 90 -11.80 -6.45 -2.45
N ILE A 91 -11.65 -7.30 -3.45
CA ILE A 91 -10.80 -8.47 -3.40
C ILE A 91 -9.60 -8.25 -4.32
N VAL A 92 -8.41 -8.35 -3.75
CA VAL A 92 -7.16 -8.35 -4.51
C VAL A 92 -6.38 -9.63 -4.25
N GLY A 93 -5.61 -10.06 -5.23
CA GLY A 93 -4.81 -11.28 -5.13
C GLY A 93 -4.04 -11.52 -6.41
N SER A 94 -2.92 -12.21 -6.29
CA SER A 94 -2.14 -12.59 -7.47
C SER A 94 -2.60 -13.96 -7.98
N MET A 95 -2.45 -14.20 -9.28
CA MET A 95 -2.70 -15.53 -9.87
C MET A 95 -1.88 -16.63 -9.17
N THR A 96 -0.63 -16.34 -8.79
CA THR A 96 0.22 -17.27 -8.04
C THR A 96 -0.36 -17.59 -6.66
N GLY A 97 -0.84 -16.56 -5.95
CA GLY A 97 -1.50 -16.74 -4.65
C GLY A 97 -2.80 -17.54 -4.76
N LEU A 98 -3.63 -17.26 -5.78
CA LEU A 98 -4.85 -18.03 -6.04
C LEU A 98 -4.55 -19.49 -6.40
N ARG A 99 -3.48 -19.74 -7.18
CA ARG A 99 -3.03 -21.12 -7.44
C ARG A 99 -2.59 -21.81 -6.17
N ALA A 100 -1.84 -21.14 -5.31
CA ALA A 100 -1.44 -21.69 -4.01
C ALA A 100 -2.66 -22.07 -3.17
N LEU A 101 -3.69 -21.21 -3.11
CA LEU A 101 -4.96 -21.54 -2.45
C LEU A 101 -5.60 -22.77 -3.08
N SER A 102 -5.70 -22.84 -4.41
CA SER A 102 -6.34 -23.96 -5.11
C SER A 102 -5.66 -25.31 -4.90
N MET A 103 -4.33 -25.31 -4.68
CA MET A 103 -3.53 -26.52 -4.47
C MET A 103 -3.37 -26.88 -3.00
N SER A 104 -3.67 -25.97 -2.08
CA SER A 104 -3.48 -26.17 -0.65
C SER A 104 -4.67 -26.91 -0.03
N THR A 105 -4.36 -27.85 0.85
CA THR A 105 -5.37 -28.58 1.65
C THR A 105 -5.82 -27.81 2.89
N ARG A 106 -5.08 -26.76 3.29
CA ARG A 106 -5.35 -25.97 4.50
C ARG A 106 -5.22 -24.50 4.23
N TRP A 107 -6.29 -23.76 4.51
CA TRP A 107 -6.29 -22.31 4.43
C TRP A 107 -6.31 -21.71 5.83
N HIS A 108 -5.59 -20.62 5.97
CA HIS A 108 -5.55 -19.80 7.17
C HIS A 108 -6.07 -18.43 6.80
N ALA A 109 -6.88 -17.83 7.66
CA ALA A 109 -7.39 -16.50 7.40
C ALA A 109 -7.44 -15.67 8.67
N ASP A 110 -7.07 -14.39 8.54
CA ASP A 110 -7.02 -13.44 9.65
C ASP A 110 -7.53 -12.06 9.21
N GLY A 111 -8.28 -11.43 10.11
CA GLY A 111 -8.85 -10.10 9.92
C GLY A 111 -8.15 -9.07 10.80
N THR A 112 -7.41 -8.16 10.20
CA THR A 112 -6.71 -7.10 10.94
C THR A 112 -7.49 -5.77 10.87
N PHE A 113 -7.84 -5.20 12.02
CA PHE A 113 -8.51 -3.88 12.11
C PHE A 113 -7.52 -2.73 12.22
N LYS A 114 -6.43 -2.92 12.98
CA LYS A 114 -5.48 -1.85 13.39
C LYS A 114 -4.66 -1.27 12.23
N THR A 115 -4.52 -1.99 11.12
CA THR A 115 -3.70 -1.61 9.96
C THR A 115 -4.54 -1.19 8.74
N THR A 116 -5.86 -1.09 8.89
CA THR A 116 -6.77 -0.84 7.78
C THR A 116 -6.81 0.66 7.43
N PRO A 117 -6.81 1.04 6.13
CA PRO A 117 -7.03 2.43 5.72
C PRO A 117 -8.33 3.00 6.28
N LEU A 118 -8.35 4.28 6.67
CA LEU A 118 -9.49 4.94 7.34
C LEU A 118 -10.87 4.72 6.68
N ILE A 119 -10.92 4.52 5.36
CA ILE A 119 -12.17 4.32 4.62
C ILE A 119 -12.68 2.87 4.64
N PHE A 120 -11.86 1.92 5.05
CA PHE A 120 -12.21 0.51 5.27
C PHE A 120 -12.18 0.20 6.76
N LYS A 121 -13.02 -0.74 7.21
CA LYS A 121 -13.06 -1.15 8.62
C LYS A 121 -12.17 -2.35 8.90
N GLN A 122 -11.93 -3.20 7.91
CA GLN A 122 -11.13 -4.40 8.08
C GLN A 122 -10.37 -4.78 6.80
N LEU A 123 -9.14 -5.26 6.98
CA LEU A 123 -8.38 -6.01 6.00
C LEU A 123 -8.41 -7.49 6.41
N TYR A 124 -9.04 -8.32 5.60
CA TYR A 124 -9.04 -9.77 5.75
C TYR A 124 -8.01 -10.38 4.81
N SER A 125 -7.16 -11.27 5.31
CA SER A 125 -6.13 -11.93 4.52
C SER A 125 -6.36 -13.44 4.53
N ILE A 126 -6.23 -14.06 3.36
CA ILE A 126 -6.39 -15.52 3.18
C ILE A 126 -5.04 -16.06 2.70
N HIS A 127 -4.53 -17.06 3.41
CA HIS A 127 -3.23 -17.68 3.18
C HIS A 127 -3.40 -19.16 2.91
N ALA A 128 -2.65 -19.64 1.93
CA ALA A 128 -2.52 -21.06 1.62
C ALA A 128 -1.35 -21.65 2.39
N GLU A 129 -1.52 -22.82 2.97
CA GLU A 129 -0.41 -23.63 3.48
C GLU A 129 0.23 -24.42 2.34
N ILE A 130 1.51 -24.18 2.08
CA ILE A 130 2.29 -24.88 1.05
C ILE A 130 3.51 -25.59 1.65
N GLY A 131 3.82 -26.78 1.13
CA GLY A 131 4.97 -27.57 1.57
C GLY A 131 4.97 -27.86 3.08
N ASN A 132 6.12 -27.64 3.72
CA ASN A 132 6.31 -27.83 5.16
C ASN A 132 5.80 -26.61 5.95
N ASN A 133 4.49 -26.41 6.03
CA ASN A 133 3.82 -25.39 6.86
C ASN A 133 4.18 -23.93 6.51
N SER A 134 4.57 -23.64 5.27
CA SER A 134 4.81 -22.25 4.84
C SER A 134 3.49 -21.60 4.42
N LEU A 135 3.24 -20.38 4.89
CA LEU A 135 2.04 -19.63 4.52
C LEU A 135 2.34 -18.64 3.38
N VAL A 136 1.53 -18.71 2.33
CA VAL A 136 1.58 -17.76 1.22
C VAL A 136 0.25 -17.04 1.12
N ALA A 137 0.31 -15.71 1.09
CA ALA A 137 -0.87 -14.88 0.88
C ALA A 137 -1.48 -15.16 -0.49
N GLY A 138 -2.73 -15.62 -0.47
CA GLY A 138 -3.50 -15.92 -1.67
C GLY A 138 -4.32 -14.73 -2.12
N ALA A 139 -5.11 -14.17 -1.21
CA ALA A 139 -5.99 -13.04 -1.47
C ALA A 139 -6.15 -12.15 -0.22
N PHE A 140 -6.52 -10.90 -0.47
CA PHE A 140 -6.85 -9.91 0.53
C PHE A 140 -8.23 -9.33 0.20
N ILE A 141 -9.02 -9.09 1.25
CA ILE A 141 -10.36 -8.52 1.15
C ILE A 141 -10.40 -7.27 2.02
N LEU A 142 -10.66 -6.12 1.41
CA LEU A 142 -10.91 -4.86 2.10
C LEU A 142 -12.42 -4.71 2.26
N ARG A 143 -12.91 -4.52 3.49
CA ARG A 143 -14.35 -4.43 3.80
C ARG A 143 -14.69 -3.13 4.53
N THR A 144 -15.88 -2.60 4.27
CA THR A 144 -16.43 -1.40 4.94
C THR A 144 -17.37 -1.72 6.11
N ARG A 145 -17.76 -2.97 6.28
CA ARG A 145 -18.56 -3.47 7.41
C ARG A 145 -17.76 -4.39 8.33
N MET A 146 -18.09 -4.34 9.62
CA MET A 146 -17.64 -5.26 10.67
C MET A 146 -18.78 -6.24 10.96
N THR A 147 -18.52 -7.54 11.07
CA THR A 147 -19.53 -8.54 11.47
C THR A 147 -19.48 -8.77 12.99
N GLU A 148 -20.52 -9.38 13.58
CA GLU A 148 -20.57 -9.61 15.04
C GLU A 148 -19.51 -10.62 15.53
N GLU A 149 -19.08 -11.54 14.66
CA GLU A 149 -17.99 -12.49 14.95
C GLU A 149 -16.63 -11.77 15.15
N ASP A 150 -16.44 -10.62 14.48
CA ASP A 150 -15.25 -9.78 14.61
C ASP A 150 -15.13 -9.09 16.00
N ASN A 151 -16.23 -8.96 16.74
CA ASN A 151 -16.24 -8.41 18.10
C ASN A 151 -15.75 -9.41 19.15
N ILE A 152 -15.84 -10.71 18.87
CA ILE A 152 -15.45 -11.77 19.81
C ILE A 152 -13.92 -11.86 19.89
N PHE A 153 -13.21 -11.66 18.78
CA PHE A 153 -11.75 -11.72 18.72
C PHE A 153 -11.03 -10.50 19.32
N ASN A 154 -11.72 -9.38 19.55
CA ASN A 154 -11.14 -8.16 20.14
C ASN A 154 -11.32 -8.07 21.68
N ARG A 155 -11.83 -9.12 22.33
CA ARG A 155 -12.00 -9.21 23.80
C ARG A 155 -11.04 -10.18 24.51
N CYS A 156 -9.97 -10.60 23.85
CA CYS A 156 -8.86 -11.34 24.49
C CYS A 156 -7.68 -10.40 24.79
#